data_AF-A0A482T879-F1
#
_entry.id   AF-A0A482T879-F1
#
_cell.length_a   1.000
_cell.length_b   1.000
_cell.length_c   1.000
_cell.angle_alpha   90.00
_cell.angle_beta   90.00
_cell.angle_gamma   90.00
#
_symmetry.space_group_name_H-M   'P 1'
#
loop_
_entity.id
_entity.type
_entity.pdbx_description
1 polymer ?
#
loop_
_entity_poly.entity_id
_entity_poly.type
_entity_poly.pdbx_seq_one_letter_code
_entity_poly.pdbx_strand_id
1 'polypeptide(L)' 'LSFFVGGDNVIAVCPDLDEADYHDAINHVRDAVDVELKVGVGRGRTAATAGMDAKHALETCRATGEAVTIETETTE' A
#
# COMPACT_ATOMS: atom_id res chain seq x y z
N LEU A 1 12.66 -2.14 0.73
CA LEU A 1 13.31 -0.83 0.41
C LEU A 1 12.22 0.21 0.24
N SER A 2 12.32 1.38 0.87
CA SER A 2 11.33 2.47 0.74
C SER A 2 11.93 3.69 0.03
N PHE A 3 11.13 4.33 -0.82
CA PHE A 3 11.52 5.46 -1.66
C PHE A 3 10.47 6.57 -1.56
N PHE A 4 10.91 7.78 -1.25
CA PHE A 4 10.05 8.97 -1.27
C PHE A 4 9.78 9.40 -2.71
N VAL A 5 8.51 9.62 -3.06
CA VAL A 5 8.11 9.97 -4.43
C VAL A 5 7.45 11.35 -4.56
N GLY A 6 7.33 12.09 -3.46
CA GLY A 6 6.85 13.47 -3.45
C GLY A 6 5.58 13.69 -2.64
N GLY A 7 5.45 14.91 -2.08
CA GLY A 7 4.38 15.24 -1.15
C GLY A 7 4.51 14.43 0.14
N ASP A 8 3.56 13.55 0.36
CA ASP A 8 3.43 12.63 1.49
C ASP A 8 3.49 11.15 1.07
N ASN A 9 3.88 10.86 -0.18
CA ASN A 9 3.82 9.51 -0.73
C ASN A 9 5.19 8.81 -0.68
N VAL A 10 5.15 7.54 -0.27
CA VAL A 10 6.29 6.63 -0.19
C VAL A 10 5.93 5.33 -0.92
N ILE A 11 6.86 4.79 -1.69
CA ILE A 11 6.74 3.46 -2.33
C ILE A 11 7.69 2.50 -1.64
N ALA A 12 7.20 1.31 -1.29
CA ALA A 12 8.02 0.26 -0.72
C ALA A 12 7.95 -1.02 -1.56
N VAL A 13 9.11 -1.65 -1.80
CA VAL A 13 9.18 -3.04 -2.27
C VAL A 13 9.37 -3.93 -1.06
N CYS A 14 8.44 -4.87 -0.88
CA CYS A 14 8.31 -5.76 0.26
C CYS A 14 8.35 -7.24 -0.19
N PRO A 15 8.68 -8.18 0.70
CA PRO A 15 8.38 -9.60 0.49
C PRO A 15 6.85 -9.81 0.42
N ASP A 16 6.42 -11.06 0.25
CA ASP A 16 4.99 -11.36 0.33
C ASP A 16 4.52 -11.13 1.77
N LEU A 17 3.63 -10.15 1.94
CA LEU A 17 3.04 -9.74 3.20
C LEU A 17 1.53 -9.96 3.11
N ASP A 18 0.94 -10.39 4.22
CA ASP A 18 -0.51 -10.49 4.34
C ASP A 18 -1.13 -9.18 4.85
N GLU A 19 -2.46 -9.14 4.92
CA GLU A 19 -3.21 -7.96 5.37
C GLU A 19 -2.88 -7.58 6.83
N ALA A 20 -2.60 -8.56 7.70
CA ALA A 20 -2.28 -8.31 9.10
C ALA A 20 -0.90 -7.65 9.23
N ASP A 21 0.09 -8.06 8.44
CA ASP A 21 1.41 -7.43 8.39
C ASP A 21 1.30 -5.93 8.04
N TYR A 22 0.41 -5.57 7.10
CA TYR A 22 0.17 -4.17 6.75
C TYR A 22 -0.51 -3.39 7.87
N HIS A 23 -1.50 -3.99 8.53
CA HIS A 23 -2.15 -3.37 9.69
C HIS A 23 -1.18 -3.13 10.84
N ASP A 24 -0.29 -4.08 11.12
CA ASP A 24 0.73 -3.93 12.15
C ASP A 24 1.67 -2.77 11.84
N ALA A 25 2.09 -2.61 10.57
CA ALA A 25 2.91 -1.48 10.15
C ALA A 25 2.17 -0.14 10.25
N ILE A 26 0.90 -0.09 9.84
CA ILE A 26 0.07 1.13 9.93
C ILE A 26 -0.14 1.54 11.39
N ASN A 27 -0.50 0.58 12.25
CA ASN A 27 -0.70 0.80 13.67
C ASN A 27 0.60 1.27 14.34
N HIS A 28 1.73 0.66 14.00
CA HIS A 28 3.03 1.08 14.52
C HIS A 28 3.34 2.56 14.20
N VAL A 29 3.10 2.99 12.96
CA VAL A 29 3.31 4.40 12.57
C VAL A 29 2.35 5.33 13.31
N ARG A 30 1.08 4.95 13.40
CA ARG A 30 0.09 5.71 14.18
C ARG A 30 0.51 5.87 15.64
N ASP A 31 0.93 4.79 16.29
CA ASP A 31 1.31 4.82 17.70
C ASP A 31 2.61 5.60 17.94
N ALA A 32 3.55 5.54 16.99
CA ALA A 32 4.85 6.18 17.12
C ALA A 32 4.81 7.69 16.84
N VAL A 33 3.99 8.14 15.88
CA VAL A 33 4.02 9.53 15.38
C VAL A 33 2.65 10.17 15.14
N ASP A 34 1.55 9.52 15.52
CA ASP A 34 0.16 10.00 15.35
C ASP A 34 -0.19 10.36 13.89
N VAL A 35 0.30 9.54 12.96
CA VAL A 35 0.01 9.67 11.52
C VAL A 35 -0.83 8.50 11.05
N GLU A 36 -1.95 8.79 10.39
CA GLU A 36 -2.78 7.80 9.72
C GLU A 36 -2.23 7.51 8.31
N LEU A 37 -1.92 6.24 8.05
CA LEU A 37 -1.47 5.79 6.73
C LEU A 37 -2.61 5.14 5.95
N LYS A 38 -2.55 5.32 4.63
CA LYS A 38 -3.33 4.60 3.63
C LYS A 38 -2.37 3.84 2.73
N VAL A 39 -2.60 2.55 2.55
CA VAL A 39 -1.66 1.66 1.85
C VAL A 39 -2.36 0.94 0.70
N GLY A 40 -1.98 1.26 -0.54
CA GLY A 40 -2.34 0.48 -1.71
C GLY A 40 -1.24 -0.51 -2.05
N VAL A 41 -1.60 -1.79 -2.23
CA VAL A 41 -0.65 -2.86 -2.54
C VAL A 41 -0.95 -3.43 -3.91
N GLY A 42 0.06 -3.48 -4.77
CA GLY A 42 -0.03 -4.07 -6.11
C GLY A 42 1.06 -5.10 -6.34
N ARG A 43 0.75 -6.10 -7.16
CA ARG A 43 1.68 -7.16 -7.56
C ARG A 43 1.72 -7.25 -9.09
N GLY A 44 2.88 -7.52 -9.66
CA GLY A 44 2.99 -7.63 -11.11
C GLY A 44 4.36 -8.10 -11.57
N ARG A 45 4.42 -8.66 -12.78
CA ARG A 45 5.67 -9.14 -13.40
C ARG A 45 6.67 -8.02 -13.71
N THR A 46 6.21 -6.77 -13.72
CA THR A 46 7.05 -5.59 -13.91
C THR A 46 6.74 -4.55 -12.83
N ALA A 47 7.74 -3.73 -12.50
CA ALA A 47 7.55 -2.62 -11.55
C ALA A 47 6.47 -1.63 -12.01
N ALA A 48 6.31 -1.43 -13.33
CA ALA A 48 5.29 -0.55 -13.88
C ALA A 48 3.88 -1.09 -13.63
N THR A 49 3.66 -2.39 -13.84
CA THR A 49 2.37 -3.05 -13.56
C THR A 49 2.07 -3.02 -12.06
N ALA A 50 3.00 -3.50 -11.23
CA ALA A 50 2.81 -3.54 -9.77
C ALA A 50 2.55 -2.14 -9.19
N GLY A 51 3.25 -1.11 -9.70
CA GLY A 51 3.05 0.27 -9.27
C GLY A 51 1.71 0.87 -9.72
N MET A 52 1.19 0.47 -10.87
CA MET A 52 -0.14 0.90 -11.33
C MET A 52 -1.24 0.29 -10.47
N ASP A 53 -1.13 -1.01 -10.18
CA ASP A 53 -2.08 -1.74 -9.33
C ASP A 53 -2.05 -1.19 -7.90
N ALA A 54 -0.85 -0.95 -7.35
CA ALA A 54 -0.69 -0.32 -6.03
C ALA A 54 -1.33 1.07 -5.98
N LYS A 55 -1.21 1.85 -7.07
CA LYS A 55 -1.86 3.15 -7.17
C LYS A 55 -3.38 3.02 -7.17
N HIS A 56 -3.96 2.10 -7.96
CA HIS A 56 -5.40 1.89 -7.97
C HIS A 56 -5.92 1.48 -6.60
N ALA A 57 -5.27 0.53 -5.94
CA ALA A 57 -5.60 0.13 -4.59
C ALA A 57 -5.52 1.31 -3.59
N LEU A 58 -4.54 2.21 -3.75
CA LEU A 58 -4.42 3.39 -2.90
C LEU A 58 -5.57 4.40 -3.14
N GLU A 59 -6.01 4.58 -4.39
CA GLU A 59 -7.19 5.41 -4.67
C GLU A 59 -8.47 4.77 -4.11
N THR A 60 -8.57 3.43 -4.08
CA THR A 60 -9.65 2.71 -3.40
C THR A 60 -9.66 3.02 -1.90
N CYS A 61 -8.52 2.91 -1.20
CA CYS A 61 -8.40 3.29 0.21
C CYS A 61 -8.89 4.73 0.47
N ARG A 62 -8.56 5.67 -0.43
CA ARG A 62 -9.00 7.08 -0.31
C ARG A 62 -10.50 7.25 -0.50
N ALA A 63 -11.10 6.46 -1.40
CA ALA A 63 -12.53 6.52 -1.68
C ALA A 63 -13.39 5.83 -0.60
N THR A 64 -12.92 4.71 -0.06
CA THR A 64 -13.68 3.89 0.92
C THR A 64 -13.39 4.26 2.36
N GLY A 65 -12.22 4.86 2.63
CA GLY A 65 -11.72 5.08 3.98
C GLY A 65 -11.04 3.86 4.60
N GLU A 66 -10.87 2.76 3.85
CA GLU A 66 -10.08 1.60 4.29
C GLU A 66 -8.62 1.98 4.53
N ALA A 67 -7.93 1.29 5.45
CA ALA A 67 -6.53 1.57 5.77
C ALA A 67 -5.57 0.91 4.77
N VAL A 68 -5.94 -0.26 4.26
CA VAL A 68 -5.18 -1.03 3.29
C VAL A 68 -6.12 -1.65 2.27
N THR A 69 -5.71 -1.66 1.01
CA THR A 69 -6.36 -2.43 -0.05
C THR A 69 -5.26 -3.19 -0.79
N ILE A 70 -5.46 -4.49 -0.98
CA ILE A 70 -4.55 -5.35 -1.71
C ILE A 70 -5.18 -5.68 -3.05
N GLU A 71 -4.56 -5.24 -4.14
CA GLU A 71 -4.98 -5.63 -5.49
C GLU A 71 -4.73 -7.13 -5.65
N THR A 72 -5.81 -7.90 -5.72
CA THR A 72 -5.75 -9.32 -6.08
C THR A 72 -5.81 -9.43 -7.59
N GLU A 73 -4.97 -10.28 -8.21
CA GLU A 73 -5.09 -10.58 -9.64
C GLU A 73 -6.54 -11.01 -9.94
N THR A 74 -7.26 -10.20 -10.71
CA THR A 74 -8.50 -10.64 -11.35
C THR A 74 -8.09 -11.83 -12.22
N THR A 75 -8.46 -13.04 -11.81
CA THR A 75 -8.33 -14.21 -12.66
C THR A 75 -9.32 -14.02 -13.82
N GLU A 76 -8.82 -13.51 -14.94
CA GLU A 76 -9.50 -13.66 -16.24
C GLU A 76 -9.29 -15.08 -16.79
#